data_AF-A0A510KVF3-F1
#
_entry.id   AF-A0A510KVF3-F1
#
_cell.length_a   1.000
_cell.length_b   1.000
_cell.length_c   1.000
_cell.angle_alpha   90.00
_cell.angle_beta   90.00
_cell.angle_gamma   90.00
#
_symmetry.space_group_name_H-M   'P 1'
#
loop_
_entity.id
_entity.type
_entity.pdbx_description
1 polymer ?
#
loop_
_entity_poly.entity_id
_entity_poly.type
_entity_poly.pdbx_seq_one_letter_code
_entity_poly.pdbx_strand_id
1 'polypeptide(L)'
;MKSKEYNYIKLCYLVKYVFIAIFIIRALFFIIFLGKETNDVIVGLIIWSAIILYLFKGFDLEGSLIKRELKRRMDKLPIPKENNFSWSEKGEVGIFFTDPEKGTFWFCSNQTNYDLYVYPIAEFRLYENNTTIFFEKAAGDCDLKKFKILKPKQEI
;
A
#
# COMPACT_ATOMS: atom_id res chain seq x y z
N MET A 1 -10.68 -18.07 -1.02
CA MET A 1 -11.23 -17.22 -2.10
C MET A 1 -10.25 -16.08 -2.39
N LYS A 2 -10.08 -15.74 -3.67
CA LYS A 2 -9.22 -14.63 -4.13
C LYS A 2 -10.07 -13.65 -4.94
N SER A 3 -9.97 -12.36 -4.66
CA SER A 3 -10.66 -11.29 -5.39
C SER A 3 -9.66 -10.21 -5.84
N LYS A 4 -9.77 -9.76 -7.08
CA LYS A 4 -8.93 -8.69 -7.65
C LYS A 4 -9.52 -7.30 -7.48
N GLU A 5 -10.61 -7.16 -6.72
CA GLU A 5 -11.37 -5.92 -6.57
C GLU A 5 -10.51 -4.72 -6.14
N TYR A 6 -9.48 -4.94 -5.32
CA TYR A 6 -8.63 -3.89 -4.77
C TYR A 6 -7.32 -3.67 -5.52
N ASN A 7 -7.11 -4.36 -6.64
CA ASN A 7 -5.86 -4.28 -7.41
C ASN A 7 -5.58 -2.85 -7.93
N TYR A 8 -6.63 -2.05 -8.17
CA TYR A 8 -6.50 -0.64 -8.58
C TYR A 8 -5.78 0.24 -7.55
N ILE A 9 -5.73 -0.16 -6.28
CA ILE A 9 -5.07 0.62 -5.21
C ILE A 9 -3.57 0.78 -5.50
N LYS A 10 -2.96 -0.12 -6.29
CA LYS A 10 -1.57 0.04 -6.76
C LYS A 10 -1.32 1.32 -7.55
N LEU A 11 -2.36 1.93 -8.12
CA LEU A 11 -2.26 3.21 -8.83
C LEU A 11 -1.82 4.35 -7.90
N CYS A 12 -1.99 4.21 -6.58
CA CYS A 12 -1.47 5.17 -5.60
C CYS A 12 0.06 5.35 -5.71
N TYR A 13 0.81 4.32 -6.13
CA TYR A 13 2.26 4.42 -6.37
C TYR A 13 2.63 5.34 -7.55
N LEU A 14 1.66 5.67 -8.41
CA LEU A 14 1.87 6.53 -9.56
C LEU A 14 1.61 8.01 -9.27
N VAL A 15 1.04 8.34 -8.11
CA VAL A 15 0.60 9.70 -7.76
C VAL A 15 1.76 10.69 -7.81
N LYS A 16 2.96 10.31 -7.35
CA LYS A 16 4.16 11.16 -7.45
C LYS A 16 4.48 11.59 -8.89
N TYR A 17 4.24 10.73 -9.87
CA TYR A 17 4.48 11.05 -11.27
C TYR A 17 3.42 11.97 -11.85
N VAL A 18 2.19 11.95 -11.31
CA VAL A 18 1.15 12.93 -11.67
C VAL A 18 1.60 14.33 -11.26
N PHE A 19 2.16 14.48 -10.05
CA PHE A 19 2.75 15.77 -9.63
C PHE A 19 3.89 16.20 -10.56
N ILE A 20 4.82 15.30 -10.88
CA ILE A 20 5.92 15.60 -11.82
C ILE A 20 5.38 16.02 -13.20
N ALA A 21 4.36 15.33 -13.71
CA ALA A 21 3.73 15.67 -15.00
C ALA A 21 3.11 17.06 -15.00
N ILE A 22 2.45 17.47 -13.92
CA ILE A 22 1.91 18.84 -13.77
C ILE A 22 3.05 19.87 -13.84
N PHE A 23 4.19 19.60 -13.21
CA PHE A 23 5.36 20.47 -13.27
C PHE A 23 6.00 20.50 -14.67
N ILE A 24 6.03 19.37 -15.40
CA ILE A 24 6.48 19.32 -16.79
C ILE A 24 5.61 20.21 -17.68
N ILE A 25 4.28 20.09 -17.57
CA ILE A 25 3.34 20.91 -18.36
C ILE A 25 3.55 22.40 -18.05
N ARG A 26 3.71 22.74 -16.77
CA ARG A 26 3.97 24.12 -16.34
C ARG A 26 5.33 24.64 -16.86
N ALA A 27 6.36 23.81 -16.85
CA ALA A 27 7.68 24.15 -17.39
C ALA A 27 7.61 24.42 -18.90
N LEU A 28 6.91 23.57 -19.65
CA LEU A 28 6.66 23.78 -21.08
C LEU A 28 5.93 25.09 -21.34
N PHE A 29 4.92 25.42 -20.51
CA PHE A 29 4.23 26.71 -20.61
C PHE A 29 5.19 27.91 -20.43
N PHE A 30 6.10 27.86 -19.44
CA PHE A 30 7.09 28.93 -19.23
C PHE A 30 8.06 29.11 -20.40
N ILE A 31 8.51 28.02 -21.03
CA ILE A 31 9.43 28.07 -22.16
C ILE A 31 8.70 28.64 -23.39
N ILE A 32 7.52 28.11 -23.71
CA ILE A 32 6.79 28.47 -24.93
C ILE A 32 6.19 29.87 -24.86
N PHE A 33 5.54 30.23 -23.75
CA PHE A 33 4.75 31.47 -23.66
C PHE A 33 5.51 32.64 -23.02
N LEU A 34 6.50 32.37 -22.18
CA LEU A 34 7.22 33.41 -21.43
C LEU A 34 8.68 33.56 -21.86
N GLY A 35 9.12 32.79 -22.87
CA GLY A 35 10.45 32.92 -23.48
C GLY A 35 11.61 32.73 -22.49
N LYS A 36 11.40 32.00 -21.39
CA LYS A 36 12.44 31.77 -20.38
C LYS A 36 13.56 30.91 -20.94
N GLU A 37 14.78 31.12 -20.43
CA GLU A 37 15.92 30.28 -20.76
C GLU A 37 15.65 28.80 -20.42
N THR A 38 15.77 27.96 -21.44
CA THR A 38 15.46 26.53 -21.35
C THR A 38 16.29 25.81 -20.28
N ASN A 39 17.56 26.21 -20.10
CA ASN A 39 18.47 25.62 -19.12
C ASN A 39 17.97 25.81 -17.68
N ASP A 40 17.59 27.04 -17.31
CA ASP A 40 17.08 27.34 -15.97
C ASP A 40 15.79 26.59 -15.65
N VAL A 41 14.90 26.48 -16.64
CA VAL A 41 13.63 25.75 -16.48
C VAL A 41 13.88 24.25 -16.30
N ILE A 42 14.81 23.66 -17.06
CA ILE A 42 15.19 22.25 -16.93
C ILE A 42 15.82 21.97 -15.56
N VAL A 43 16.76 22.82 -15.12
CA VAL A 43 17.40 22.69 -13.80
C VAL A 43 16.35 22.76 -12.69
N GLY A 44 15.43 23.73 -12.77
CA GLY A 44 14.31 23.83 -11.85
C GLY A 44 13.45 22.56 -11.81
N LEU A 45 13.14 21.98 -12.97
CA LEU A 45 12.34 20.76 -13.07
C LEU A 45 13.03 19.55 -12.43
N ILE A 46 14.34 19.41 -12.59
CA ILE A 46 15.14 18.35 -11.95
C ILE A 46 15.08 18.51 -10.43
N ILE A 47 15.32 19.71 -9.92
CA ILE A 47 15.29 20.02 -8.48
C ILE A 47 13.91 19.71 -7.89
N TRP A 48 12.83 20.20 -8.53
CA TRP A 48 11.47 19.95 -8.06
C TRP A 48 11.09 18.46 -8.10
N SER A 49 11.49 17.75 -9.15
CA SER A 49 11.25 16.30 -9.25
C SER A 49 11.95 15.55 -8.11
N ALA A 50 13.20 15.90 -7.81
CA ALA A 50 13.95 15.32 -6.70
C ALA A 50 13.28 15.61 -5.35
N ILE A 51 12.81 16.84 -5.13
CA ILE A 51 12.07 17.23 -3.92
C ILE A 51 10.78 16.39 -3.80
N ILE A 52 9.99 16.27 -4.87
CA ILE A 52 8.75 15.47 -4.85
C ILE A 52 9.06 14.01 -4.48
N LEU A 53 10.04 13.39 -5.13
CA LEU A 53 10.42 12.01 -4.84
C LEU A 53 10.89 11.86 -3.39
N TYR A 54 11.67 12.82 -2.88
CA TYR A 54 12.12 12.84 -1.50
C TYR A 54 10.95 12.94 -0.51
N LEU A 55 9.99 13.85 -0.74
CA LEU A 55 8.82 14.01 0.12
C LEU A 55 7.96 12.74 0.14
N PHE A 56 7.68 12.15 -1.04
CA PHE A 56 6.89 10.93 -1.14
C PHE A 56 7.55 9.76 -0.40
N LYS A 57 8.87 9.62 -0.53
CA LYS A 57 9.63 8.57 0.15
C LYS A 57 9.79 8.84 1.65
N GLY A 58 10.10 10.08 2.03
CA GLY A 58 10.41 10.46 3.41
C GLY A 58 9.20 10.41 4.33
N PHE A 59 8.02 10.74 3.83
CA PHE A 59 6.78 10.72 4.60
C PHE A 59 5.91 9.47 4.40
N ASP A 60 6.39 8.46 3.66
CA ASP A 60 5.62 7.25 3.29
C ASP A 60 4.19 7.58 2.80
N LEU A 61 4.07 8.61 1.95
CA LEU A 61 2.77 9.13 1.53
C LEU A 61 1.96 8.08 0.76
N GLU A 62 2.64 7.28 -0.07
CA GLU A 62 2.02 6.20 -0.84
C GLU A 62 1.46 5.12 0.07
N GLY A 63 2.26 4.63 1.01
CA GLY A 63 1.83 3.63 1.98
C GLY A 63 0.68 4.13 2.85
N SER A 64 0.76 5.38 3.33
CA SER A 64 -0.31 6.01 4.13
C SER A 64 -1.63 6.12 3.36
N LEU A 65 -1.58 6.57 2.09
CA LEU A 65 -2.75 6.66 1.22
C LEU A 65 -3.38 5.28 0.98
N ILE A 66 -2.54 4.28 0.67
CA ILE A 66 -2.96 2.90 0.41
C ILE A 66 -3.59 2.30 1.68
N LYS A 67 -2.93 2.43 2.84
CA LYS A 67 -3.45 1.98 4.14
C LYS A 67 -4.82 2.58 4.42
N ARG A 68 -4.98 3.89 4.21
CA ARG A 68 -6.25 4.59 4.43
C ARG A 68 -7.36 4.09 3.50
N GLU A 69 -7.05 3.90 2.22
CA GLU A 69 -8.04 3.40 1.25
C GLU A 69 -8.42 1.94 1.52
N LEU A 70 -7.45 1.08 1.81
CA LEU A 70 -7.70 -0.31 2.23
C LEU A 70 -8.60 -0.35 3.47
N LYS A 71 -8.25 0.41 4.51
CA LYS A 71 -9.06 0.50 5.73
C LYS A 71 -10.49 0.95 5.43
N ARG A 72 -10.66 2.03 4.65
CA ARG A 72 -11.98 2.55 4.25
C ARG A 72 -12.83 1.51 3.52
N ARG A 73 -12.22 0.65 2.70
CA ARG A 73 -12.91 -0.41 1.98
C ARG A 73 -13.27 -1.58 2.88
N MET A 74 -12.34 -2.02 3.71
CA MET A 74 -12.59 -3.13 4.63
C MET A 74 -13.65 -2.76 5.67
N ASP A 75 -13.61 -1.55 6.23
CA ASP A 75 -14.59 -1.07 7.22
C ASP A 75 -16.04 -1.08 6.68
N LYS A 76 -16.22 -0.91 5.36
CA LYS A 76 -17.54 -0.97 4.70
C LYS A 76 -18.09 -2.39 4.51
N LEU A 77 -17.27 -3.42 4.68
CA LEU A 77 -17.74 -4.80 4.53
C LEU A 77 -18.71 -5.13 5.69
N PRO A 78 -19.91 -5.66 5.40
CA PRO A 78 -20.91 -6.00 6.41
C PRO A 78 -20.59 -7.35 7.05
N ILE A 79 -19.41 -7.45 7.66
CA ILE A 79 -18.91 -8.65 8.34
C ILE A 79 -18.29 -8.24 9.69
N PRO A 80 -18.40 -9.10 10.72
CA PRO A 80 -17.73 -8.89 11.98
C PRO A 80 -16.21 -8.95 11.78
N LYS A 81 -15.49 -8.10 12.50
CA LYS A 81 -14.02 -7.97 12.38
C LYS A 81 -13.40 -8.03 13.76
N GLU A 82 -12.58 -9.03 13.97
CA GLU A 82 -11.68 -9.14 15.12
C GLU A 82 -10.24 -9.07 14.63
N ASN A 83 -9.30 -8.83 15.55
CA ASN A 83 -7.87 -8.80 15.24
C ASN A 83 -7.54 -7.92 14.01
N ASN A 84 -8.19 -6.75 13.93
CA ASN A 84 -8.09 -5.85 12.78
C ASN A 84 -6.79 -5.03 12.85
N PHE A 85 -5.88 -5.31 11.92
CA PHE A 85 -4.58 -4.67 11.82
C PHE A 85 -4.41 -4.04 10.44
N SER A 86 -3.97 -2.78 10.42
CA SER A 86 -3.54 -2.11 9.20
C SER A 86 -2.17 -1.49 9.40
N TRP A 87 -1.25 -1.75 8.48
CA TRP A 87 0.15 -1.32 8.59
C TRP A 87 0.60 -0.59 7.33
N SER A 88 1.57 0.30 7.51
CA SER A 88 2.35 0.96 6.47
C SER A 88 3.71 1.22 7.09
N GLU A 89 4.64 0.29 6.92
CA GLU A 89 5.97 0.41 7.53
C GLU A 89 7.01 -0.29 6.65
N LYS A 90 8.17 0.35 6.48
CA LYS A 90 9.31 -0.19 5.70
C LYS A 90 8.92 -0.65 4.28
N GLY A 91 7.99 0.04 3.65
CA GLY A 91 7.50 -0.27 2.30
C GLY A 91 6.50 -1.44 2.24
N GLU A 92 6.14 -2.05 3.38
CA GLU A 92 5.07 -3.02 3.50
C GLU A 92 3.78 -2.30 3.90
N VAL A 93 2.72 -2.55 3.15
CA VAL A 93 1.42 -1.93 3.40
C VAL A 93 0.31 -2.94 3.19
N GLY A 94 -0.62 -3.00 4.13
CA GLY A 94 -1.72 -3.95 4.06
C GLY A 94 -2.71 -3.84 5.20
N ILE A 95 -3.70 -4.70 5.11
CA ILE A 95 -4.75 -4.87 6.10
C ILE A 95 -5.03 -6.36 6.31
N PHE A 96 -5.33 -6.69 7.55
CA PHE A 96 -5.70 -8.02 8.00
C PHE A 96 -6.80 -7.92 9.04
N PHE A 97 -7.74 -8.85 9.02
CA PHE A 97 -8.66 -9.08 10.13
C PHE A 97 -9.18 -10.51 10.08
N THR A 98 -9.77 -10.95 11.18
CA THR A 98 -10.47 -12.24 11.29
C THR A 98 -11.97 -12.02 11.36
N ASP A 99 -12.72 -12.85 10.63
CA ASP A 99 -14.16 -13.00 10.72
C ASP A 99 -14.44 -14.21 11.63
N PRO A 100 -14.84 -13.98 12.90
CA PRO A 100 -15.07 -15.06 13.86
C PRO A 100 -16.30 -15.91 13.50
N GLU A 101 -17.33 -15.33 12.87
CA GLU A 101 -18.55 -16.07 12.49
C GLU A 101 -18.25 -17.16 11.45
N LYS A 102 -17.34 -16.86 10.51
CA LYS A 102 -16.97 -17.78 9.44
C LYS A 102 -15.66 -18.53 9.71
N GLY A 103 -14.95 -18.20 10.78
CA GLY A 103 -13.61 -18.74 11.05
C GLY A 103 -12.62 -18.46 9.92
N THR A 104 -12.75 -17.32 9.24
CA THR A 104 -11.89 -16.93 8.11
C THR A 104 -11.02 -15.74 8.48
N PHE A 105 -9.83 -15.66 7.90
CA PHE A 105 -9.09 -14.41 7.88
C PHE A 105 -9.15 -13.78 6.50
N TRP A 106 -9.03 -12.47 6.51
CA TRP A 106 -9.02 -11.62 5.34
C TRP A 106 -7.68 -10.91 5.30
N PHE A 107 -7.00 -10.97 4.16
CA PHE A 107 -5.68 -10.39 3.97
C PHE A 107 -5.58 -9.70 2.62
N CYS A 108 -5.15 -8.44 2.62
CA CYS A 108 -4.89 -7.67 1.42
C CYS A 108 -3.69 -6.75 1.64
N SER A 109 -2.63 -6.94 0.87
CA SER A 109 -1.39 -6.16 0.98
C SER A 109 -0.67 -6.04 -0.36
N ASN A 110 0.42 -5.26 -0.38
CA ASN A 110 1.36 -5.23 -1.49
C ASN A 110 2.01 -6.61 -1.78
N GLN A 111 2.20 -7.49 -0.78
CA GLN A 111 2.70 -8.87 -0.99
C GLN A 111 1.76 -9.70 -1.86
N THR A 112 0.47 -9.38 -1.82
CA THR A 112 -0.58 -10.00 -2.63
C THR A 112 -0.93 -9.21 -3.89
N ASN A 113 -0.15 -8.17 -4.23
CA ASN A 113 -0.49 -7.21 -5.30
C ASN A 113 -1.90 -6.61 -5.14
N TYR A 114 -2.33 -6.43 -3.88
CA TYR A 114 -3.67 -5.99 -3.47
C TYR A 114 -4.82 -6.87 -3.96
N ASP A 115 -4.56 -8.13 -4.31
CA ASP A 115 -5.63 -9.12 -4.39
C ASP A 115 -6.08 -9.43 -2.96
N LEU A 116 -7.39 -9.39 -2.71
CA LEU A 116 -7.96 -9.78 -1.43
C LEU A 116 -8.03 -11.30 -1.34
N TYR A 117 -7.49 -11.83 -0.26
CA TYR A 117 -7.56 -13.24 0.05
C TYR A 117 -8.38 -13.48 1.30
N VAL A 118 -9.25 -14.49 1.20
CA VAL A 118 -10.10 -14.95 2.28
C VAL A 118 -9.89 -16.45 2.43
N TYR A 119 -9.38 -16.89 3.57
CA TYR A 119 -9.10 -18.30 3.84
C TYR A 119 -9.55 -18.72 5.24
N PRO A 120 -9.88 -19.99 5.44
CA PRO A 120 -10.12 -20.53 6.78
C PRO A 120 -8.85 -20.41 7.65
N ILE A 121 -9.02 -19.95 8.89
CA ILE A 121 -7.91 -19.77 9.84
C ILE A 121 -7.24 -21.13 10.13
N ALA A 122 -8.02 -22.20 10.22
CA ALA A 122 -7.54 -23.55 10.52
C ALA A 122 -6.54 -24.11 9.50
N GLU A 123 -6.47 -23.55 8.28
CA GLU A 123 -5.51 -23.98 7.26
C GLU A 123 -4.10 -23.43 7.49
N PHE A 124 -3.93 -22.46 8.39
CA PHE A 124 -2.68 -21.72 8.57
C PHE A 124 -2.11 -21.91 9.97
N ARG A 125 -0.80 -22.11 10.02
CA ARG A 125 0.00 -22.01 11.23
C ARG A 125 0.38 -20.54 11.43
N LEU A 126 0.03 -20.03 12.61
CA LEU A 126 0.42 -18.70 13.05
C LEU A 126 1.65 -18.80 13.93
N TYR A 127 2.67 -18.01 13.64
CA TYR A 127 3.78 -17.81 14.55
C TYR A 127 4.24 -16.37 14.49
N GLU A 128 4.71 -15.85 15.61
CA GLU A 128 5.13 -14.48 15.73
C GLU A 128 6.60 -14.39 16.16
N ASN A 129 7.26 -13.34 15.69
CA ASN A 129 8.48 -12.85 16.30
C ASN A 129 8.20 -11.46 16.90
N ASN A 130 9.25 -10.80 17.40
CA ASN A 130 9.14 -9.50 18.07
C ASN A 130 8.46 -8.41 17.21
N THR A 131 8.57 -8.46 15.88
CA THR A 131 8.11 -7.37 14.99
C THR A 131 7.16 -7.83 13.90
N THR A 132 6.93 -9.13 13.76
CA THR A 132 6.30 -9.73 12.59
C THR A 132 5.44 -10.92 12.98
N ILE A 133 4.23 -11.01 12.44
CA ILE A 133 3.38 -12.18 12.50
C ILE A 133 3.48 -12.89 11.15
N PHE A 134 3.73 -14.19 11.17
CA PHE A 134 3.80 -15.02 9.99
C PHE A 134 2.60 -15.95 9.92
N PHE A 135 2.09 -16.11 8.72
CA PHE A 135 1.05 -17.05 8.38
C PHE A 135 1.62 -17.99 7.35
N GLU A 136 1.66 -19.27 7.68
CA GLU A 136 2.21 -20.32 6.82
C GLU A 136 1.20 -21.44 6.70
N LYS A 137 0.88 -21.85 5.48
CA LYS A 137 -0.12 -22.89 5.29
C LYS A 137 0.38 -24.23 5.83
N ALA A 138 -0.48 -24.96 6.54
CA ALA A 138 -0.13 -26.25 7.14
C ALA A 138 0.09 -27.36 6.11
N ALA A 139 -0.63 -27.35 4.97
CA ALA A 139 -0.49 -28.29 3.85
C ALA A 139 -1.20 -27.80 2.57
N GLY A 140 -0.72 -28.21 1.38
CA GLY A 140 -1.37 -27.99 0.07
C GLY A 140 -0.84 -26.82 -0.77
N ASP A 141 -1.18 -26.80 -2.06
CA ASP A 141 -0.81 -25.73 -3.01
C ASP A 141 -1.87 -24.63 -3.03
N CYS A 142 -1.51 -23.42 -2.62
CA CYS A 142 -2.31 -22.22 -2.82
C CYS A 142 -1.41 -21.03 -3.10
N ASP A 143 -1.98 -19.96 -3.67
CA ASP A 143 -1.25 -18.75 -4.04
C ASP A 143 -0.54 -18.06 -2.85
N LEU A 144 -1.01 -18.29 -1.61
CA LEU A 144 -0.44 -17.72 -0.37
C LEU A 144 0.21 -18.81 0.48
N LYS A 145 1.44 -19.20 0.11
CA LYS A 145 2.24 -20.15 0.90
C LYS A 145 2.71 -19.55 2.23
N LYS A 146 3.11 -18.28 2.20
CA LYS A 146 3.57 -17.54 3.37
C LYS A 146 3.30 -16.04 3.19
N PHE A 147 2.78 -15.39 4.23
CA PHE A 147 2.70 -13.93 4.29
C PHE A 147 3.03 -13.44 5.68
N LYS A 148 3.43 -12.17 5.74
CA LYS A 148 3.86 -11.52 6.98
C LYS A 148 3.07 -10.24 7.23
N ILE A 149 2.75 -10.00 8.49
CA ILE A 149 2.20 -8.75 8.99
C ILE A 149 3.27 -8.11 9.86
N LEU A 150 3.65 -6.88 9.57
CA LEU A 150 4.49 -6.11 10.51
C LEU A 150 3.62 -5.65 11.66
N LYS A 151 4.03 -5.98 12.89
CA LYS A 151 3.35 -5.51 14.10
C LYS A 151 3.42 -3.98 14.10
N PRO A 152 2.28 -3.27 14.18
CA PRO A 152 2.33 -1.82 14.37
C PRO A 152 3.08 -1.54 15.67
N LYS A 153 3.98 -0.55 15.68
CA LYS A 153 4.57 -0.07 16.92
C LYS A 153 3.43 0.29 17.88
N GLN A 154 3.40 -0.33 19.05
CA GLN A 154 2.55 0.15 20.14
C GLN A 154 3.07 1.54 20.49
N GLU A 155 2.26 2.57 20.26
CA GLU A 155 2.51 3.88 20.86
C GLU A 155 2.38 3.71 22.38
N ILE A 156 3.49 3.91 23.09
CA ILE A 156 3.58 3.94 24.55
C ILE A 156 3.18 5.34 25.02
#